data_AF-A0A453FUH8-F1
#
_entry.id   AF-A0A453FUH8-F1
#
_cell.length_a   1.000
_cell.length_b   1.000
_cell.length_c   1.000
_cell.angle_alpha   90.00
_cell.angle_beta   90.00
_cell.angle_gamma   90.00
#
_symmetry.space_group_name_H-M   'P 1'
#
loop_
_entity.id
_entity.type
_entity.pdbx_description
1 polymer ?
#
loop_
_entity_poly.entity_id
_entity_poly.type
_entity_poly.pdbx_seq_one_letter_code
_entity_poly.pdbx_strand_id
1 'polypeptide(L)'
;MQRHEFVNQRCVAVQRYLCRIAAHPTVSRSDDFHTFLTDPSGIPTSEGESPRFNPAITAASPTAVTTPTTPTKGGRDFFGMFKDLKQTVANGLMAVRPPPVEEETDAKFLFHKAKLEQLEQQLAATSQQAEAFAKAHEDFRTTTAHLGMTFVKLAKFEKDQSTCSSHRTRAVNINNFANAVVKVSRSQTKLDAEIVKHLDTIHKYLETMTSVHNAFTDRSNALLHIQSLSSDLFALHNRVAKLESVSSRGIDQERTRYQKVEELKETIRTSEDAKSHARKEYELIKENNMNEIKRFNKEIRQDLVEMMKGFVTSQVAQSDNIASIWAKLAEDTKGYADRSS
;
A
#
# COMPACT_ATOMS: atom_id res chain seq x y z
N MET A 1 22.28 1.07 0.33
CA MET A 1 21.76 1.62 1.60
C MET A 1 22.72 1.29 2.72
N GLN A 2 23.12 2.28 3.51
CA GLN A 2 23.88 2.02 4.74
C GLN A 2 22.95 1.34 5.76
N ARG A 3 23.48 0.43 6.61
CA ARG A 3 22.68 -0.30 7.62
C ARG A 3 21.82 0.64 8.49
N HIS A 4 22.35 1.82 8.81
CA HIS A 4 21.65 2.83 9.60
C HIS A 4 20.41 3.41 8.87
N GLU A 5 20.53 3.67 7.57
CA GLU A 5 19.45 4.19 6.74
C GLU A 5 18.29 3.18 6.63
N PHE A 6 18.61 1.89 6.48
CA PHE A 6 17.62 0.81 6.48
C PHE A 6 16.86 0.71 7.80
N VAL A 7 17.58 0.77 8.93
CA VAL A 7 16.94 0.71 10.26
C VAL A 7 16.02 1.90 10.46
N ASN A 8 16.45 3.11 10.09
CA ASN A 8 15.61 4.31 10.22
C ASN A 8 14.35 4.23 9.36
N GLN A 9 14.47 3.80 8.09
CA GLN A 9 13.29 3.60 7.23
C GLN A 9 12.33 2.58 7.82
N ARG A 10 12.85 1.46 8.36
CA ARG A 10 12.03 0.44 9.01
C ARG A 10 11.33 0.96 10.26
N CYS A 11 12.01 1.73 11.11
CA CYS A 11 11.41 2.36 12.29
C CYS A 11 10.24 3.27 11.90
N VAL A 12 10.43 4.13 10.90
CA VAL A 12 9.37 5.03 10.39
C VAL A 12 8.19 4.23 9.84
N ALA A 13 8.45 3.17 9.05
CA ALA A 13 7.41 2.32 8.49
C ALA A 13 6.60 1.59 9.59
N VAL A 14 7.29 1.03 10.59
CA VAL A 14 6.66 0.37 11.74
C VAL A 14 5.85 1.35 12.57
N GLN A 15 6.38 2.53 12.88
CA GLN A 15 5.64 3.56 13.60
C GLN A 15 4.36 3.95 12.84
N ARG A 16 4.45 4.21 11.53
CA ARG A 16 3.31 4.53 10.67
C ARG A 16 2.27 3.41 10.66
N TYR A 17 2.71 2.15 10.63
CA TYR A 17 1.84 0.99 10.71
C TYR A 17 1.11 0.88 12.05
N LEU A 18 1.84 0.98 13.18
CA LEU A 18 1.25 0.91 14.52
C LEU A 18 0.28 2.06 14.79
N CYS A 19 0.59 3.29 14.35
CA CYS A 19 -0.33 4.42 14.46
C CYS A 19 -1.62 4.19 13.67
N ARG A 20 -1.55 3.56 12.49
CA ARG A 20 -2.75 3.19 11.71
C ARG A 20 -3.60 2.16 12.43
N ILE A 21 -2.98 1.12 13.00
CA ILE A 21 -3.71 0.12 13.79
C ILE A 21 -4.39 0.78 15.00
N ALA A 22 -3.67 1.61 15.74
CA ALA A 22 -4.19 2.31 16.91
C ALA A 22 -5.35 3.27 16.58
N ALA A 23 -5.36 3.86 15.38
CA ALA A 23 -6.46 4.72 14.92
C ALA A 23 -7.67 3.93 14.38
N HIS A 24 -7.50 2.63 14.10
CA HIS A 24 -8.56 1.82 13.51
C HIS A 24 -9.61 1.42 14.58
N PRO A 25 -10.92 1.65 14.36
CA PRO A 25 -11.94 1.46 15.39
C PRO A 25 -12.09 0.02 15.91
N THR A 26 -11.87 -0.98 15.05
CA THR A 26 -11.92 -2.40 15.41
C THR A 26 -10.57 -2.94 15.86
N VAL A 27 -9.53 -2.88 15.01
CA VAL A 27 -8.21 -3.48 15.29
C VAL A 27 -7.51 -2.85 16.51
N SER A 28 -7.71 -1.58 16.81
CA SER A 28 -7.16 -0.95 18.02
C SER A 28 -7.63 -1.59 19.34
N ARG A 29 -8.76 -2.31 19.29
CA ARG A 29 -9.39 -2.96 20.44
C ARG A 29 -9.10 -4.46 20.49
N SER A 30 -8.23 -4.99 19.63
CA SER A 30 -7.91 -6.42 19.67
C SER A 30 -7.00 -6.73 20.87
N ASP A 31 -7.30 -7.84 21.54
CA ASP A 31 -6.52 -8.32 22.68
C ASP A 31 -5.06 -8.62 22.27
N ASP A 32 -4.86 -9.12 21.04
CA ASP A 32 -3.53 -9.37 20.47
C ASP A 32 -2.72 -8.07 20.32
N PHE A 33 -3.34 -6.99 19.83
CA PHE A 33 -2.66 -5.71 19.67
C PHE A 33 -2.33 -5.09 21.03
N HIS A 34 -3.23 -5.19 22.00
CA HIS A 34 -2.97 -4.76 23.37
C HIS A 34 -1.80 -5.55 23.98
N THR A 35 -1.84 -6.88 23.89
CA THR A 35 -0.80 -7.78 24.39
C THR A 35 0.55 -7.48 23.72
N PHE A 36 0.58 -7.28 22.41
CA PHE A 36 1.80 -6.90 21.68
C PHE A 36 2.45 -5.62 22.20
N LEU A 37 1.64 -4.64 22.61
CA LEU A 37 2.14 -3.35 23.10
C LEU A 37 2.52 -3.36 24.58
N THR A 38 1.87 -4.19 25.40
CA THR A 38 2.04 -4.17 26.86
C THR A 38 2.94 -5.28 27.41
N ASP A 39 3.03 -6.41 26.71
CA ASP A 39 3.82 -7.55 27.19
C ASP A 39 5.30 -7.43 26.76
N PRO A 40 6.24 -7.23 27.69
CA PRO A 40 7.67 -7.17 27.37
C PRO A 40 8.23 -8.50 26.84
N SER A 41 7.51 -9.61 27.00
CA SER A 41 7.89 -10.93 26.48
C SER A 41 7.43 -11.20 25.04
N GLY A 42 6.62 -10.30 24.45
CA GLY A 42 6.07 -10.42 23.10
C GLY A 42 4.87 -11.37 23.01
N ILE A 43 4.13 -11.34 21.89
CA ILE A 43 3.03 -12.31 21.67
C ILE A 43 3.66 -13.70 21.52
N PRO A 44 3.17 -14.74 22.23
CA PRO A 44 3.55 -16.12 21.95
C PRO A 44 3.22 -16.43 20.49
N THR A 45 4.24 -16.56 19.64
CA THR A 45 4.07 -17.18 18.33
C THR A 45 3.53 -18.58 18.56
N SER A 46 2.48 -18.95 17.82
CA SER A 46 1.79 -20.25 17.88
C SER A 46 2.70 -21.40 18.28
N GLU A 47 2.21 -22.28 19.18
CA GLU A 47 2.93 -23.41 19.78
C GLU A 47 4.15 -23.90 18.99
N GLY A 48 5.35 -23.62 19.52
CA GLY A 48 6.56 -24.32 19.10
C GLY A 48 7.80 -23.52 18.75
N GLU A 49 7.96 -22.25 19.14
CA GLU A 49 9.31 -21.67 19.20
C GLU A 49 9.36 -20.49 20.19
N SER A 50 10.22 -20.62 21.20
CA SER A 50 10.43 -19.60 22.23
C SER A 50 11.42 -18.54 21.73
N PRO A 51 11.18 -17.24 21.93
CA PRO A 51 12.13 -16.21 21.54
C PRO A 51 13.24 -16.13 22.60
N ARG A 52 14.32 -16.88 22.42
CA ARG A 52 15.55 -16.67 23.21
C ARG A 52 16.51 -15.76 22.47
N PHE A 53 16.48 -14.48 22.81
CA PHE A 53 17.65 -13.63 22.66
C PHE A 53 18.53 -13.79 23.91
N ASN A 54 19.64 -14.54 23.80
CA ASN A 54 20.69 -14.58 24.82
C ASN A 54 21.93 -13.84 24.29
N PRO A 55 22.39 -12.75 24.93
CA PRO A 55 23.60 -12.05 24.54
C PRO A 55 24.81 -12.68 25.25
N ALA A 56 25.14 -13.91 24.89
CA ALA A 56 26.40 -14.54 25.23
C ALA A 56 26.69 -15.60 24.17
N ILE A 57 27.96 -15.68 23.74
CA ILE A 57 28.49 -16.49 22.63
C ILE A 57 28.60 -15.70 21.31
N THR A 58 29.45 -14.68 21.35
CA THR A 58 30.45 -14.50 20.28
C THR A 58 31.61 -15.47 20.53
N ALA A 59 31.82 -16.39 19.58
CA ALA A 59 33.09 -17.06 19.21
C ALA A 59 32.91 -18.57 19.00
N ALA A 60 32.80 -18.99 17.73
CA ALA A 60 33.56 -20.08 17.12
C ALA A 60 32.93 -20.46 15.78
N SER A 61 33.80 -20.65 14.79
CA SER A 61 33.52 -20.79 13.36
C SER A 61 33.11 -22.24 12.96
N PRO A 62 33.21 -22.66 11.68
CA PRO A 62 32.05 -23.01 10.86
C PRO A 62 32.00 -24.51 10.52
N THR A 63 30.83 -25.12 10.59
CA THR A 63 30.67 -26.45 9.97
C THR A 63 29.28 -26.62 9.39
N ALA A 64 29.29 -27.09 8.15
CA ALA A 64 28.18 -27.25 7.24
C ALA A 64 26.96 -27.92 7.88
N VAL A 65 25.80 -27.29 7.71
CA VAL A 65 24.51 -27.94 7.81
C VAL A 65 23.81 -27.72 6.48
N THR A 66 23.51 -28.84 5.85
CA THR A 66 22.76 -29.04 4.62
C THR A 66 21.57 -28.08 4.48
N THR A 67 21.58 -27.34 3.38
CA THR A 67 20.46 -26.57 2.85
C THR A 67 19.21 -27.45 2.73
N PRO A 68 18.07 -27.10 3.33
CA PRO A 68 16.79 -27.44 2.75
C PRO A 68 16.65 -26.59 1.49
N THR A 69 16.55 -27.26 0.35
CA THR A 69 16.20 -26.66 -0.94
C THR A 69 14.90 -25.87 -0.81
N THR A 70 15.02 -24.55 -0.87
CA THR A 70 13.90 -23.64 -1.13
C THR A 70 13.32 -23.96 -2.51
N PRO A 71 12.00 -24.16 -2.67
CA PRO A 71 11.37 -23.92 -3.95
C PRO A 71 11.27 -22.40 -4.12
N THR A 72 12.28 -21.84 -4.78
CA THR A 72 12.15 -20.55 -5.46
C THR A 72 11.10 -20.65 -6.57
N LYS A 73 10.28 -19.59 -6.68
CA LYS A 73 9.44 -19.21 -7.83
C LYS A 73 8.24 -20.12 -8.13
N GLY A 74 7.07 -19.69 -7.68
CA GLY A 74 5.77 -20.25 -8.05
C GLY A 74 4.69 -19.18 -8.31
N GLY A 75 5.06 -18.01 -8.84
CA GLY A 75 4.12 -16.93 -9.19
C GLY A 75 3.51 -17.05 -10.60
N ARG A 76 3.56 -18.24 -11.22
CA ARG A 76 3.02 -18.48 -12.57
C ARG A 76 2.42 -19.88 -12.66
N ASP A 77 1.35 -20.16 -11.92
CA ASP A 77 0.38 -21.15 -12.43
C ASP A 77 -1.04 -21.09 -11.84
N PHE A 78 -1.46 -19.94 -11.29
CA PHE A 78 -2.85 -19.77 -10.86
C PHE A 78 -3.83 -19.84 -12.04
N PHE A 79 -3.41 -19.36 -13.22
CA PHE A 79 -4.16 -19.49 -14.46
C PHE A 79 -4.22 -20.95 -14.96
N GLY A 80 -3.19 -21.76 -14.71
CA GLY A 80 -3.16 -23.19 -15.03
C GLY A 80 -4.12 -23.98 -14.15
N MET A 81 -4.13 -23.75 -12.83
CA MET A 81 -5.11 -24.36 -11.92
C MET A 81 -6.56 -23.98 -12.27
N PHE A 82 -6.81 -22.72 -12.66
CA PHE A 82 -8.13 -22.26 -13.10
C PHE A 82 -8.56 -22.90 -14.44
N LYS A 83 -7.60 -23.13 -15.33
CA LYS A 83 -7.81 -23.84 -16.60
C LYS A 83 -8.02 -25.33 -16.36
N ASP A 84 -7.27 -25.96 -15.46
CA ASP A 84 -7.39 -27.38 -15.10
C ASP A 84 -8.69 -27.67 -14.36
N LEU A 85 -9.20 -26.74 -13.54
CA LEU A 85 -10.52 -26.87 -12.94
C LEU A 85 -11.62 -26.76 -14.00
N LYS A 86 -11.51 -25.79 -14.93
CA LYS A 86 -12.44 -25.69 -16.08
C LYS A 86 -12.35 -26.90 -17.03
N GLN A 87 -11.15 -27.44 -17.23
CA GLN A 87 -10.89 -28.60 -18.10
C GLN A 87 -11.40 -29.89 -17.45
N THR A 88 -11.25 -30.03 -16.14
CA THR A 88 -11.79 -31.14 -15.33
C THR A 88 -13.32 -31.14 -15.33
N VAL A 89 -13.95 -29.96 -15.32
CA VAL A 89 -15.42 -29.81 -15.44
C VAL A 89 -15.90 -30.07 -16.88
N ALA A 90 -15.11 -29.74 -17.90
CA ALA A 90 -15.48 -29.94 -19.30
C ALA A 90 -15.35 -31.39 -19.78
N ASN A 91 -14.45 -32.18 -19.19
CA ASN A 91 -14.17 -33.56 -19.63
C ASN A 91 -15.03 -34.63 -18.94
N GLY A 92 -15.87 -34.26 -17.97
CA GLY A 92 -16.70 -35.18 -17.19
C GLY A 92 -18.20 -35.00 -17.44
N LEU A 93 -18.75 -35.80 -18.37
CA LEU A 93 -20.15 -36.25 -18.42
C LEU A 93 -21.22 -35.28 -18.98
N MET A 94 -21.77 -35.67 -20.14
CA MET A 94 -23.13 -35.30 -20.55
C MET A 94 -24.15 -35.82 -19.51
N ALA A 95 -24.72 -34.93 -18.70
CA ALA A 95 -26.12 -34.90 -18.23
C ALA A 95 -26.24 -34.09 -16.92
N VAL A 96 -27.21 -33.16 -16.92
CA VAL A 96 -27.60 -32.24 -15.83
C VAL A 96 -26.63 -31.07 -15.62
N ARG A 97 -27.02 -29.92 -16.17
CA ARG A 97 -26.43 -28.60 -15.87
C ARG A 97 -26.46 -28.40 -14.34
N PRO A 98 -25.33 -28.13 -13.67
CA PRO A 98 -25.34 -27.79 -12.25
C PRO A 98 -26.25 -26.56 -12.02
N PRO A 99 -26.93 -26.48 -10.86
CA PRO A 99 -27.75 -25.32 -10.50
C PRO A 99 -26.93 -24.02 -10.62
N PRO A 100 -27.57 -22.84 -10.83
CA PRO A 100 -26.85 -21.60 -11.08
C PRO A 100 -25.80 -21.38 -9.99
N VAL A 101 -24.54 -21.34 -10.43
CA VAL A 101 -23.37 -21.10 -9.60
C VAL A 101 -23.62 -19.80 -8.83
N GLU A 102 -23.39 -19.81 -7.52
CA GLU A 102 -23.49 -18.59 -6.71
C GLU A 102 -22.45 -17.59 -7.22
N GLU A 103 -22.87 -16.63 -8.03
CA GLU A 103 -22.01 -15.59 -8.60
C GLU A 103 -21.95 -14.35 -7.69
N GLU A 104 -20.83 -13.62 -7.76
CA GLU A 104 -20.67 -12.32 -7.09
C GLU A 104 -21.60 -11.29 -7.75
N THR A 105 -22.84 -11.22 -7.29
CA THR A 105 -23.91 -10.36 -7.83
C THR A 105 -24.08 -9.06 -7.06
N ASP A 106 -23.22 -8.80 -6.07
CA ASP A 106 -23.23 -7.56 -5.28
C ASP A 106 -22.74 -6.39 -6.14
N ALA A 107 -23.66 -5.80 -6.90
CA ALA A 107 -23.41 -4.66 -7.78
C ALA A 107 -22.78 -3.48 -7.03
N LYS A 108 -23.11 -3.31 -5.74
CA LYS A 108 -22.55 -2.23 -4.92
C LYS A 108 -21.08 -2.49 -4.60
N PHE A 109 -20.72 -3.71 -4.24
CA PHE A 109 -19.33 -4.11 -4.07
C PHE A 109 -18.54 -3.93 -5.38
N LEU A 110 -19.05 -4.43 -6.50
CA LEU A 110 -18.38 -4.32 -7.80
C LEU A 110 -18.14 -2.86 -8.21
N PHE A 111 -19.14 -1.99 -7.99
CA PHE A 111 -18.98 -0.55 -8.22
C PHE A 111 -17.86 0.06 -7.37
N HIS A 112 -17.82 -0.25 -6.07
CA HIS A 112 -16.79 0.26 -5.17
C HIS A 112 -15.40 -0.32 -5.48
N LYS A 113 -15.31 -1.60 -5.84
CA LYS A 113 -14.07 -2.24 -6.29
C LYS A 113 -13.49 -1.52 -7.51
N ALA A 114 -14.30 -1.31 -8.55
CA ALA A 114 -13.86 -0.59 -9.75
C ALA A 114 -13.41 0.84 -9.43
N LYS A 115 -14.11 1.53 -8.52
CA LYS A 115 -13.71 2.87 -8.07
C LYS A 115 -12.38 2.88 -7.33
N LEU A 116 -12.10 1.86 -6.52
CA LEU A 116 -10.83 1.73 -5.79
C LEU A 116 -9.68 1.37 -6.73
N GLU A 117 -9.91 0.53 -7.74
CA GLU A 117 -8.94 0.25 -8.80
C GLU A 117 -8.61 1.51 -9.62
N GLN A 118 -9.63 2.31 -9.96
CA GLN A 118 -9.43 3.61 -10.62
C GLN A 118 -8.64 4.58 -9.73
N LEU A 119 -8.98 4.64 -8.45
CA LEU A 119 -8.28 5.47 -7.48
C LEU A 119 -6.80 5.07 -7.36
N GLU A 120 -6.47 3.77 -7.34
CA GLU A 120 -5.09 3.30 -7.32
C GLU A 120 -4.31 3.77 -8.55
N GLN A 121 -4.89 3.67 -9.75
CA GLN A 121 -4.27 4.19 -10.97
C GLN A 121 -4.02 5.70 -10.88
N GLN A 122 -4.99 6.46 -10.34
CA GLN A 122 -4.84 7.89 -10.14
C GLN A 122 -3.76 8.22 -9.10
N LEU A 123 -3.69 7.48 -7.99
CA LEU A 123 -2.65 7.64 -6.99
C LEU A 123 -1.26 7.35 -7.58
N ALA A 124 -1.13 6.30 -8.41
CA ALA A 124 0.14 5.94 -9.03
C ALA A 124 0.62 7.03 -10.01
N ALA A 125 -0.28 7.51 -10.87
CA ALA A 125 0.02 8.61 -11.79
C ALA A 125 0.37 9.90 -11.03
N THR A 126 -0.37 10.21 -9.96
CA THR A 126 -0.13 11.40 -9.13
C THR A 126 1.21 11.29 -8.39
N SER A 127 1.57 10.10 -7.89
CA SER A 127 2.87 9.84 -7.26
C SER A 127 4.02 10.12 -8.22
N GLN A 128 3.93 9.64 -9.46
CA GLN A 128 4.95 9.90 -10.47
C GLN A 128 5.08 11.41 -10.77
N GLN A 129 3.95 12.11 -10.91
CA GLN A 129 3.95 13.55 -11.16
C GLN A 129 4.51 14.33 -9.97
N ALA A 130 4.20 13.90 -8.75
CA ALA A 130 4.68 14.46 -7.50
C ALA A 130 6.20 14.31 -7.34
N GLU A 131 6.75 13.13 -7.66
CA GLU A 131 8.20 12.88 -7.65
C GLU A 131 8.92 13.73 -8.70
N ALA A 132 8.35 13.83 -9.91
CA ALA A 132 8.88 14.70 -10.96
C ALA A 132 8.86 16.18 -10.53
N PHE A 133 7.80 16.62 -9.85
CA PHE A 133 7.68 17.97 -9.30
C PHE A 133 8.72 18.25 -8.22
N ALA A 134 8.88 17.35 -7.25
CA ALA A 134 9.89 17.49 -6.19
C ALA A 134 11.31 17.57 -6.78
N LYS A 135 11.61 16.76 -7.79
CA LYS A 135 12.87 16.81 -8.53
C LYS A 135 13.06 18.14 -9.26
N ALA A 136 12.04 18.63 -9.96
CA ALA A 136 12.12 19.91 -10.66
C ALA A 136 12.36 21.09 -9.68
N HIS A 137 11.78 21.01 -8.48
CA HIS A 137 12.01 21.98 -7.41
C HIS A 137 13.45 21.97 -6.90
N GLU A 138 13.99 20.77 -6.65
CA GLU A 138 15.39 20.56 -6.25
C GLU A 138 16.37 21.08 -7.32
N ASP A 139 16.11 20.79 -8.59
CA ASP A 139 16.91 21.26 -9.72
C ASP A 139 16.85 22.79 -9.85
N PHE A 140 15.66 23.39 -9.68
CA PHE A 140 15.48 24.84 -9.68
C PHE A 140 16.28 25.50 -8.55
N ARG A 141 16.19 24.95 -7.34
CA ARG A 141 16.95 25.44 -6.18
C ARG A 141 18.45 25.36 -6.44
N THR A 142 18.93 24.24 -6.96
CA THR A 142 20.36 24.02 -7.27
C THR A 142 20.85 24.97 -8.35
N THR A 143 20.05 25.19 -9.40
CA THR A 143 20.38 26.15 -10.48
C THR A 143 20.44 27.58 -9.94
N THR A 144 19.49 27.95 -9.09
CA THR A 144 19.45 29.27 -8.43
C THR A 144 20.68 29.48 -7.54
N ALA A 145 21.13 28.44 -6.80
CA ALA A 145 22.36 28.51 -6.02
C ALA A 145 23.59 28.77 -6.90
N HIS A 146 23.72 28.01 -8.00
CA HIS A 146 24.84 28.16 -8.94
C HIS A 146 24.86 29.55 -9.60
N LEU A 147 23.69 30.08 -9.95
CA LEU A 147 23.56 31.44 -10.47
C LEU A 147 24.09 32.47 -9.46
N GLY A 148 23.62 32.40 -8.21
CA GLY A 148 24.08 33.27 -7.13
C GLY A 148 25.60 33.20 -6.92
N MET A 149 26.16 31.99 -6.87
CA MET A 149 27.61 31.80 -6.73
C MET A 149 28.41 32.34 -7.91
N THR A 150 27.86 32.27 -9.13
CA THR A 150 28.49 32.84 -10.33
C THR A 150 28.54 34.36 -10.26
N PHE A 151 27.45 35.01 -9.80
CA PHE A 151 27.45 36.46 -9.57
C PHE A 151 28.39 36.89 -8.43
N VAL A 152 28.57 36.08 -7.38
CA VAL A 152 29.61 36.34 -6.36
C VAL A 152 31.00 36.38 -6.99
N LYS A 153 31.32 35.41 -7.88
CA LYS A 153 32.60 35.38 -8.59
C LYS A 153 32.77 36.60 -9.50
N LEU A 154 31.72 36.99 -10.21
CA LEU A 154 31.73 38.18 -11.06
C LEU A 154 31.96 39.46 -10.23
N ALA A 155 31.26 39.61 -9.11
CA ALA A 155 31.46 40.74 -8.20
C ALA A 155 32.90 40.82 -7.69
N LYS A 156 33.50 39.68 -7.33
CA LYS A 156 34.91 39.61 -6.91
C LYS A 156 35.84 40.05 -8.04
N PHE A 157 35.64 39.53 -9.25
CA PHE A 157 36.42 39.92 -10.42
C PHE A 157 36.33 41.42 -10.71
N GLU A 158 35.12 42.00 -10.70
CA GLU A 158 34.94 43.44 -10.92
C GLU A 158 35.60 44.29 -9.83
N LYS A 159 35.56 43.83 -8.58
CA LYS A 159 36.24 44.48 -7.46
C LYS A 159 37.75 44.48 -7.67
N ASP A 160 38.32 43.33 -8.05
CA ASP A 160 39.75 43.15 -8.25
C ASP A 160 40.27 43.96 -9.44
N GLN A 161 39.44 44.20 -10.47
CA GLN A 161 39.76 45.06 -11.63
C GLN A 161 39.35 46.53 -11.49
N SER A 162 38.88 46.96 -10.31
CA SER A 162 38.31 48.30 -10.16
C SER A 162 39.38 49.42 -10.18
N THR A 163 39.41 50.21 -11.25
CA THR A 163 40.28 51.40 -11.40
C THR A 163 39.58 52.71 -11.03
N CYS A 164 38.24 52.71 -10.90
CA CYS A 164 37.41 53.87 -10.59
C CYS A 164 36.33 53.54 -9.56
N SER A 165 35.81 54.56 -8.87
CA SER A 165 34.74 54.45 -7.86
C SER A 165 33.43 53.85 -8.41
N SER A 166 33.12 54.10 -9.68
CA SER A 166 31.94 53.53 -10.37
C SER A 166 32.02 52.00 -10.48
N HIS A 167 33.19 51.45 -10.81
CA HIS A 167 33.43 50.00 -10.90
C HIS A 167 33.31 49.33 -9.53
N ARG A 168 33.85 49.97 -8.48
CA ARG A 168 33.73 49.47 -7.09
C ARG A 168 32.27 49.44 -6.62
N THR A 169 31.49 50.44 -6.99
CA THR A 169 30.05 50.50 -6.65
C THR A 169 29.27 49.41 -7.38
N ARG A 170 29.56 49.20 -8.68
CA ARG A 170 28.94 48.11 -9.48
C ARG A 170 29.23 46.74 -8.88
N ALA A 171 30.47 46.47 -8.50
CA ALA A 171 30.86 45.22 -7.85
C ALA A 171 30.08 44.94 -6.55
N VAL A 172 29.85 45.97 -5.71
CA VAL A 172 29.04 45.85 -4.49
C VAL A 172 27.59 45.48 -4.82
N ASN A 173 26.98 46.07 -5.85
CA ASN A 173 25.61 45.75 -6.22
C ASN A 173 25.46 44.34 -6.78
N ILE A 174 26.39 43.91 -7.64
CA ILE A 174 26.42 42.54 -8.14
C ILE A 174 26.51 41.57 -6.96
N ASN A 175 27.33 41.88 -5.95
CA ASN A 175 27.43 41.07 -4.74
C ASN A 175 26.12 41.07 -3.92
N ASN A 176 25.43 42.20 -3.79
CA ASN A 176 24.15 42.28 -3.09
C ASN A 176 23.06 41.45 -3.80
N PHE A 177 22.96 41.56 -5.13
CA PHE A 177 22.09 40.73 -5.95
C PHE A 177 22.44 39.24 -5.81
N ALA A 178 23.73 38.89 -5.90
CA ALA A 178 24.20 37.52 -5.74
C ALA A 178 23.79 36.93 -4.39
N ASN A 179 23.96 37.68 -3.31
CA ASN A 179 23.57 37.26 -1.97
C ASN A 179 22.06 37.07 -1.84
N ALA A 180 21.24 37.92 -2.47
CA ALA A 180 19.79 37.75 -2.51
C ALA A 180 19.40 36.46 -3.24
N VAL A 181 19.99 36.18 -4.41
CA VAL A 181 19.78 34.93 -5.17
C VAL A 181 20.15 33.69 -4.34
N VAL A 182 21.30 33.72 -3.65
CA VAL A 182 21.72 32.61 -2.76
C VAL A 182 20.75 32.45 -1.58
N LYS A 183 20.24 33.54 -1.01
CA LYS A 183 19.22 33.49 0.06
C LYS A 183 17.92 32.87 -0.43
N VAL A 184 17.45 33.24 -1.63
CA VAL A 184 16.27 32.61 -2.26
C VAL A 184 16.48 31.10 -2.36
N SER A 185 17.59 30.65 -2.95
CA SER A 185 17.90 29.22 -3.06
C SER A 185 17.90 28.51 -1.70
N ARG A 186 18.58 29.06 -0.68
CA ARG A 186 18.62 28.47 0.66
C ARG A 186 17.24 28.40 1.33
N SER A 187 16.39 29.39 1.09
CA SER A 187 15.04 29.39 1.66
C SER A 187 14.17 28.25 1.10
N GLN A 188 14.42 27.83 -0.14
CA GLN A 188 13.69 26.75 -0.80
C GLN A 188 13.97 25.36 -0.21
N THR A 189 15.11 25.15 0.47
CA THR A 189 15.42 23.85 1.11
C THR A 189 14.34 23.42 2.10
N LYS A 190 13.73 24.37 2.83
CA LYS A 190 12.61 24.07 3.73
C LYS A 190 11.37 23.64 2.95
N LEU A 191 11.08 24.31 1.84
CA LEU A 191 9.94 23.97 0.99
C LEU A 191 10.09 22.56 0.38
N ASP A 192 11.30 22.21 -0.09
CA ASP A 192 11.56 20.88 -0.67
C ASP A 192 11.25 19.76 0.35
N ALA A 193 11.66 19.94 1.61
CA ALA A 193 11.36 18.99 2.68
C ALA A 193 9.84 18.90 2.98
N GLU A 194 9.12 20.03 2.99
CA GLU A 194 7.67 20.02 3.17
C GLU A 194 6.94 19.40 1.97
N ILE A 195 7.40 19.63 0.73
CA ILE A 195 6.85 18.98 -0.46
C ILE A 195 6.95 17.46 -0.30
N VAL A 196 8.15 16.93 -0.03
CA VAL A 196 8.34 15.48 0.16
C VAL A 196 7.42 14.93 1.26
N LYS A 197 7.30 15.65 2.39
CA LYS A 197 6.43 15.26 3.50
C LYS A 197 4.94 15.23 3.12
N HIS A 198 4.45 16.20 2.35
CA HIS A 198 3.06 16.19 1.89
C HIS A 198 2.82 15.00 0.96
N LEU A 199 3.74 14.77 0.01
CA LEU A 199 3.66 13.68 -0.98
C LEU A 199 3.67 12.28 -0.35
N ASP A 200 4.27 12.13 0.83
CA ASP A 200 4.30 10.89 1.63
C ASP A 200 2.88 10.31 1.88
N THR A 201 1.85 11.17 1.87
CA THR A 201 0.44 10.74 1.99
C THR A 201 -0.01 9.90 0.79
N ILE A 202 0.42 10.23 -0.43
CA ILE A 202 0.08 9.48 -1.65
C ILE A 202 0.71 8.08 -1.58
N HIS A 203 2.00 8.02 -1.22
CA HIS A 203 2.71 6.75 -1.05
C HIS A 203 2.07 5.87 0.04
N LYS A 204 1.67 6.45 1.18
CA LYS A 204 0.90 5.75 2.23
C LYS A 204 -0.33 5.03 1.66
N TYR A 205 -1.11 5.69 0.81
CA TYR A 205 -2.33 5.12 0.25
C TYR A 205 -2.05 4.11 -0.88
N LEU A 206 -1.01 4.31 -1.68
CA LEU A 206 -0.53 3.29 -2.63
C LEU A 206 -0.13 2.00 -1.92
N GLU A 207 0.65 2.09 -0.84
CA GLU A 207 1.02 0.92 -0.03
C GLU A 207 -0.23 0.20 0.51
N THR A 208 -1.23 0.97 0.95
CA THR A 208 -2.48 0.43 1.52
C THR A 208 -3.33 -0.30 0.48
N MET A 209 -3.19 -0.01 -0.82
CA MET A 209 -3.92 -0.75 -1.87
C MET A 209 -3.59 -2.24 -1.92
N THR A 210 -2.39 -2.64 -1.48
CA THR A 210 -2.06 -4.07 -1.34
C THR A 210 -3.00 -4.76 -0.34
N SER A 211 -3.29 -4.12 0.79
CA SER A 211 -4.24 -4.66 1.78
C SER A 211 -5.68 -4.68 1.24
N VAL A 212 -6.06 -3.69 0.43
CA VAL A 212 -7.38 -3.67 -0.24
C VAL A 212 -7.53 -4.85 -1.19
N HIS A 213 -6.52 -5.12 -2.02
CA HIS A 213 -6.51 -6.28 -2.94
C HIS A 213 -6.56 -7.61 -2.20
N ASN A 214 -5.84 -7.74 -1.09
CA ASN A 214 -5.90 -8.94 -0.26
C ASN A 214 -7.32 -9.16 0.29
N ALA A 215 -7.97 -8.12 0.81
CA ALA A 215 -9.35 -8.23 1.30
C ALA A 215 -10.35 -8.65 0.20
N PHE A 216 -10.17 -8.16 -1.04
CA PHE A 216 -10.99 -8.59 -2.19
C PHE A 216 -10.69 -10.01 -2.63
N THR A 217 -9.45 -10.45 -2.50
CA THR A 217 -9.04 -11.83 -2.75
C THR A 217 -9.65 -12.77 -1.71
N ASP A 218 -9.65 -12.40 -0.44
CA ASP A 218 -10.28 -13.16 0.65
C ASP A 218 -11.78 -13.34 0.40
N ARG A 219 -12.49 -12.28 -0.01
CA ARG A 219 -13.90 -12.36 -0.41
C ARG A 219 -14.10 -13.31 -1.60
N SER A 220 -13.25 -13.22 -2.61
CA SER A 220 -13.33 -14.08 -3.79
C SER A 220 -13.09 -15.55 -3.44
N ASN A 221 -12.13 -15.82 -2.55
CA ASN A 221 -11.80 -17.16 -2.07
C ASN A 221 -12.94 -17.76 -1.23
N ALA A 222 -13.58 -16.97 -0.37
CA ALA A 222 -14.74 -17.41 0.39
C ALA A 222 -15.92 -17.79 -0.52
N LEU A 223 -16.17 -17.01 -1.59
CA LEU A 223 -17.17 -17.35 -2.58
C LEU A 223 -16.82 -18.65 -3.33
N LEU A 224 -15.56 -18.80 -3.77
CA LEU A 224 -15.08 -20.01 -4.43
C LEU A 224 -15.24 -21.24 -3.53
N HIS A 225 -15.02 -21.10 -2.22
CA HIS A 225 -15.22 -22.18 -1.26
C HIS A 225 -16.68 -22.64 -1.21
N ILE A 226 -17.64 -21.71 -1.17
CA ILE A 226 -19.08 -22.03 -1.22
C ILE A 226 -19.45 -22.71 -2.55
N GLN A 227 -18.88 -22.24 -3.67
CA GLN A 227 -19.10 -22.85 -4.98
C GLN A 227 -18.58 -24.29 -5.03
N SER A 228 -17.40 -24.55 -4.46
CA SER A 228 -16.84 -25.91 -4.35
C SER A 228 -17.76 -26.83 -3.56
N LEU A 229 -18.18 -26.42 -2.36
CA LEU A 229 -19.11 -27.20 -1.53
C LEU A 229 -20.44 -27.46 -2.25
N SER A 230 -20.92 -26.51 -3.05
CA SER A 230 -22.14 -26.68 -3.85
C SER A 230 -21.98 -27.74 -4.94
N SER A 231 -20.83 -27.77 -5.61
CA SER A 231 -20.50 -28.78 -6.62
C SER A 231 -20.37 -30.17 -5.98
N ASP A 232 -19.71 -30.25 -4.83
CA ASP A 232 -19.53 -31.51 -4.08
C ASP A 232 -20.88 -32.07 -3.62
N LEU A 233 -21.76 -31.22 -3.05
CA LEU A 233 -23.12 -31.60 -2.68
C LEU A 233 -23.93 -32.12 -3.88
N PHE A 234 -23.84 -31.45 -5.02
CA PHE A 234 -24.51 -31.92 -6.24
C PHE A 234 -24.01 -33.30 -6.68
N ALA A 235 -22.70 -33.54 -6.63
CA ALA A 235 -22.11 -34.84 -6.94
C ALA A 235 -22.57 -35.93 -5.94
N LEU A 236 -22.65 -35.60 -4.64
CA LEU A 236 -23.16 -36.51 -3.61
C LEU A 236 -24.63 -36.87 -3.82
N HIS A 237 -25.50 -35.89 -4.09
CA HIS A 237 -26.91 -36.14 -4.40
C HIS A 237 -27.08 -37.02 -5.64
N ASN A 238 -26.32 -36.78 -6.71
CA ASN A 238 -26.37 -37.62 -7.91
C ASN A 238 -25.92 -39.06 -7.63
N ARG A 239 -24.93 -39.25 -6.75
CA ARG A 239 -24.48 -40.58 -6.34
C ARG A 239 -25.54 -41.32 -5.54
N VAL A 240 -26.26 -40.64 -4.64
CA VAL A 240 -27.42 -41.18 -3.92
C VAL A 240 -28.52 -41.57 -4.90
N ALA A 241 -28.95 -40.65 -5.78
CA ALA A 241 -30.00 -40.91 -6.76
C ALA A 241 -29.65 -42.11 -7.68
N LYS A 242 -28.39 -42.22 -8.10
CA LYS A 242 -27.91 -43.37 -8.88
C LYS A 242 -28.02 -44.67 -8.10
N LEU A 243 -27.59 -44.70 -6.84
CA LEU A 243 -27.69 -45.89 -5.98
C LEU A 243 -29.14 -46.25 -5.62
N GLU A 244 -30.05 -45.28 -5.60
CA GLU A 244 -31.48 -45.51 -5.39
C GLU A 244 -32.18 -46.05 -6.65
N SER A 245 -31.71 -45.67 -7.84
CA SER A 245 -32.27 -46.12 -9.13
C SER A 245 -31.90 -47.56 -9.54
N VAL A 246 -30.86 -48.15 -8.93
CA VAL A 246 -30.38 -49.49 -9.28
C VAL A 246 -31.16 -50.55 -8.49
N SER A 247 -31.88 -51.42 -9.20
CA SER A 247 -32.56 -52.59 -8.61
C SER A 247 -31.54 -53.64 -8.13
N SER A 248 -31.59 -54.00 -6.85
CA SER A 248 -30.80 -55.10 -6.27
C SER A 248 -31.42 -56.47 -6.57
N ARG A 249 -30.59 -57.48 -6.85
CA ARG A 249 -31.03 -58.88 -7.01
C ARG A 249 -30.63 -59.66 -5.76
N GLY A 250 -31.42 -59.53 -4.69
CA GLY A 250 -31.25 -60.28 -3.44
C GLY A 250 -31.18 -59.39 -2.19
N ILE A 251 -31.63 -59.94 -1.06
CA ILE A 251 -31.80 -59.25 0.23
C ILE A 251 -30.47 -58.69 0.76
N ASP A 252 -29.37 -59.43 0.64
CA ASP A 252 -28.05 -59.00 1.14
C ASP A 252 -27.46 -57.83 0.35
N GLN A 253 -27.67 -57.82 -0.98
CA GLN A 253 -27.27 -56.69 -1.84
C GLN A 253 -28.10 -55.44 -1.53
N GLU A 254 -29.39 -55.62 -1.25
CA GLU A 254 -30.29 -54.55 -0.90
C GLU A 254 -29.94 -53.91 0.44
N ARG A 255 -29.61 -54.72 1.46
CA ARG A 255 -29.15 -54.24 2.77
C ARG A 255 -27.86 -53.43 2.65
N THR A 256 -26.89 -53.93 1.88
CA THR A 256 -25.61 -53.25 1.64
C THR A 256 -25.81 -51.91 0.91
N ARG A 257 -26.72 -51.86 -0.07
CA ARG A 257 -27.10 -50.65 -0.80
C ARG A 257 -27.72 -49.62 0.13
N TYR A 258 -28.66 -50.03 0.99
CA TYR A 258 -29.28 -49.16 1.99
C TYR A 258 -28.25 -48.56 2.94
N GLN A 259 -27.33 -49.37 3.47
CA GLN A 259 -26.27 -48.87 4.34
C GLN A 259 -25.42 -47.80 3.65
N LYS A 260 -25.01 -48.04 2.39
CA LYS A 260 -24.22 -47.09 1.60
C LYS A 260 -24.98 -45.79 1.28
N VAL A 261 -26.30 -45.89 1.08
CA VAL A 261 -27.16 -44.70 0.88
C VAL A 261 -27.24 -43.89 2.18
N GLU A 262 -27.41 -44.54 3.33
CA GLU A 262 -27.44 -43.84 4.62
C GLU A 262 -26.09 -43.19 4.96
N GLU A 263 -24.96 -43.85 4.69
CA GLU A 263 -23.62 -43.26 4.83
C GLU A 263 -23.45 -42.01 3.93
N LEU A 264 -23.94 -42.06 2.69
CA LEU A 264 -23.89 -40.91 1.79
C LEU A 264 -24.83 -39.78 2.23
N LYS A 265 -26.01 -40.10 2.78
CA LYS A 265 -26.93 -39.10 3.35
C LYS A 265 -26.32 -38.40 4.57
N GLU A 266 -25.57 -39.12 5.40
CA GLU A 266 -24.82 -38.50 6.50
C GLU A 266 -23.70 -37.59 5.99
N THR A 267 -23.00 -38.00 4.93
CA THR A 267 -21.98 -37.15 4.27
C THR A 267 -22.62 -35.90 3.66
N ILE A 268 -23.82 -36.02 3.09
CA ILE A 268 -24.60 -34.87 2.59
C ILE A 268 -24.93 -33.92 3.73
N ARG A 269 -25.50 -34.41 4.85
CA ARG A 269 -25.83 -33.58 6.02
C ARG A 269 -24.62 -32.78 6.53
N THR A 270 -23.49 -33.46 6.72
CA THR A 270 -22.26 -32.80 7.17
C THR A 270 -21.73 -31.76 6.16
N SER A 271 -21.84 -32.03 4.86
CA SER A 271 -21.45 -31.09 3.81
C SER A 271 -22.42 -29.90 3.67
N GLU A 272 -23.73 -30.11 3.91
CA GLU A 272 -24.74 -29.05 3.98
C GLU A 272 -24.48 -28.12 5.17
N ASP A 273 -24.15 -28.67 6.33
CA ASP A 273 -23.76 -27.90 7.51
C ASP A 273 -22.49 -27.08 7.27
N ALA A 274 -21.48 -27.69 6.64
CA ALA A 274 -20.26 -26.99 6.23
C ALA A 274 -20.55 -25.85 5.24
N LYS A 275 -21.43 -26.07 4.25
CA LYS A 275 -21.85 -25.01 3.32
C LYS A 275 -22.62 -23.90 4.03
N SER A 276 -23.48 -24.24 4.99
CA SER A 276 -24.20 -23.27 5.82
C SER A 276 -23.25 -22.40 6.64
N HIS A 277 -22.20 -23.00 7.21
CA HIS A 277 -21.14 -22.27 7.90
C HIS A 277 -20.36 -21.34 6.96
N ALA A 278 -19.85 -21.87 5.84
CA ALA A 278 -19.12 -21.09 4.84
C ALA A 278 -19.93 -19.91 4.30
N ARG A 279 -21.25 -20.07 4.13
CA ARG A 279 -22.15 -18.97 3.76
C ARG A 279 -22.18 -17.87 4.81
N LYS A 280 -22.28 -18.22 6.09
CA LYS A 280 -22.28 -17.23 7.19
C LYS A 280 -20.96 -16.45 7.21
N GLU A 281 -19.84 -17.13 7.06
CA GLU A 281 -18.52 -16.48 6.98
C GLU A 281 -18.42 -15.53 5.78
N TYR A 282 -18.88 -15.95 4.61
CA TYR A 282 -18.89 -15.09 3.43
C TYR A 282 -19.77 -13.85 3.63
N GLU A 283 -20.96 -13.97 4.23
CA GLU A 283 -21.79 -12.80 4.55
C GLU A 283 -21.11 -11.85 5.54
N LEU A 284 -20.39 -12.36 6.55
CA LEU A 284 -19.58 -11.53 7.45
C LEU A 284 -18.45 -10.81 6.69
N ILE A 285 -17.76 -11.49 5.78
CA ILE A 285 -16.73 -10.86 4.92
C ILE A 285 -17.36 -9.77 4.06
N LYS A 286 -18.55 -10.00 3.50
CA LYS A 286 -19.26 -9.00 2.68
C LYS A 286 -19.56 -7.73 3.46
N GLU A 287 -20.12 -7.89 4.66
CA GLU A 287 -20.44 -6.78 5.54
C GLU A 287 -19.17 -6.02 5.95
N ASN A 288 -18.15 -6.73 6.40
CA ASN A 288 -16.87 -6.15 6.81
C ASN A 288 -16.20 -5.37 5.68
N ASN A 289 -16.10 -5.96 4.48
CA ASN A 289 -15.59 -5.28 3.30
C ASN A 289 -16.34 -3.98 3.02
N MET A 290 -17.67 -3.98 3.08
CA MET A 290 -18.46 -2.79 2.80
C MET A 290 -18.27 -1.68 3.85
N ASN A 291 -18.17 -2.06 5.13
CA ASN A 291 -17.88 -1.13 6.22
C ASN A 291 -16.47 -0.54 6.09
N GLU A 292 -15.50 -1.39 5.77
CA GLU A 292 -14.10 -1.02 5.55
C GLU A 292 -13.94 -0.05 4.38
N ILE A 293 -14.56 -0.35 3.23
CA ILE A 293 -14.57 0.52 2.04
C ILE A 293 -15.10 1.91 2.39
N LYS A 294 -16.19 2.01 3.17
CA LYS A 294 -16.75 3.31 3.57
C LYS A 294 -15.80 4.08 4.47
N ARG A 295 -15.21 3.41 5.47
CA ARG A 295 -14.23 4.05 6.38
C ARG A 295 -13.00 4.51 5.61
N PHE A 296 -12.41 3.63 4.80
CA PHE A 296 -11.25 3.92 3.97
C PHE A 296 -11.50 5.14 3.06
N ASN A 297 -12.63 5.17 2.36
CA ASN A 297 -12.99 6.30 1.49
C ASN A 297 -13.12 7.63 2.26
N LYS A 298 -13.60 7.59 3.52
CA LYS A 298 -13.67 8.78 4.37
C LYS A 298 -12.28 9.24 4.79
N GLU A 299 -11.43 8.30 5.21
CA GLU A 299 -10.06 8.56 5.66
C GLU A 299 -9.20 9.14 4.54
N ILE A 300 -9.17 8.50 3.37
CA ILE A 300 -8.36 8.97 2.24
C ILE A 300 -8.80 10.36 1.78
N ARG A 301 -10.10 10.64 1.75
CA ARG A 301 -10.60 11.96 1.38
C ARG A 301 -10.12 13.03 2.36
N GLN A 302 -10.19 12.75 3.66
CA GLN A 302 -9.77 13.69 4.68
C GLN A 302 -8.26 13.95 4.59
N ASP A 303 -7.47 12.88 4.52
CA ASP A 303 -6.01 12.97 4.48
C ASP A 303 -5.50 13.67 3.21
N LEU A 304 -6.07 13.38 2.03
CA LEU A 304 -5.68 14.05 0.79
C LEU A 304 -6.05 15.54 0.80
N VAL A 305 -7.16 15.92 1.42
CA VAL A 305 -7.52 17.33 1.59
C VAL A 305 -6.53 18.02 2.54
N GLU A 306 -6.17 17.39 3.64
CA GLU A 306 -5.19 17.93 4.60
C GLU A 306 -3.81 18.08 3.96
N MET A 307 -3.38 17.08 3.20
CA MET A 307 -2.16 17.11 2.38
C MET A 307 -2.16 18.31 1.42
N MET A 308 -3.23 18.50 0.64
CA MET A 308 -3.32 19.61 -0.32
C MET A 308 -3.31 20.97 0.37
N LYS A 309 -3.98 21.12 1.52
CA LYS A 309 -3.93 22.35 2.32
C LYS A 309 -2.52 22.64 2.81
N GLY A 310 -1.85 21.63 3.35
CA GLY A 310 -0.46 21.73 3.79
C GLY A 310 0.47 22.15 2.66
N PHE A 311 0.34 21.49 1.50
CA PHE A 311 1.09 21.81 0.30
C PHE A 311 0.92 23.27 -0.13
N VAL A 312 -0.32 23.73 -0.29
CA VAL A 312 -0.61 25.11 -0.70
C VAL A 312 -0.11 26.12 0.33
N THR A 313 -0.29 25.85 1.62
CA THR A 313 0.18 26.73 2.71
C THR A 313 1.70 26.89 2.69
N SER A 314 2.44 25.78 2.51
CA SER A 314 3.90 25.82 2.39
C SER A 314 4.36 26.60 1.16
N GLN A 315 3.66 26.44 0.03
CA GLN A 315 3.97 27.18 -1.21
C GLN A 315 3.76 28.69 -1.03
N VAL A 316 2.62 29.11 -0.48
CA VAL A 316 2.32 30.53 -0.23
C VAL A 316 3.35 31.15 0.71
N ALA A 317 3.64 30.50 1.84
CA ALA A 317 4.64 30.98 2.80
C ALA A 317 6.04 31.14 2.16
N GLN A 318 6.40 30.25 1.24
CA GLN A 318 7.65 30.35 0.50
C GLN A 318 7.63 31.49 -0.51
N SER A 319 6.52 31.70 -1.23
CA SER A 319 6.35 32.84 -2.14
C SER A 319 6.49 34.18 -1.41
N ASP A 320 5.86 34.32 -0.25
CA ASP A 320 5.95 35.54 0.59
C ASP A 320 7.39 35.80 1.05
N ASN A 321 8.12 34.75 1.44
CA ASN A 321 9.52 34.85 1.82
C ASN A 321 10.40 35.30 0.64
N ILE A 322 10.20 34.71 -0.54
CA ILE A 322 10.91 35.12 -1.76
C ILE A 322 10.62 36.58 -2.11
N ALA A 323 9.35 36.99 -2.03
CA ALA A 323 8.94 38.37 -2.28
C ALA A 323 9.61 39.34 -1.30
N SER A 324 9.70 39.00 -0.01
CA SER A 324 10.40 39.80 0.99
C SER A 324 11.89 39.95 0.69
N ILE A 325 12.57 38.88 0.25
CA ILE A 325 13.98 38.94 -0.16
C ILE A 325 14.17 39.91 -1.34
N TRP A 326 13.30 39.84 -2.33
CA TRP A 326 13.37 40.73 -3.49
C TRP A 326 13.03 42.18 -3.17
N ALA A 327 12.00 42.42 -2.34
CA ALA A 327 11.64 43.77 -1.90
C ALA A 327 12.79 44.45 -1.17
N LYS A 328 13.47 43.73 -0.25
CA LYS A 328 14.65 44.24 0.44
C LYS A 328 15.78 44.60 -0.53
N LEU A 329 16.04 43.76 -1.53
CA LEU A 329 17.07 44.06 -2.53
C LEU A 329 16.70 45.30 -3.37
N ALA A 330 15.42 45.47 -3.71
CA ALA A 330 14.95 46.65 -4.44
C ALA A 330 15.13 47.94 -3.60
N GLU A 331 14.83 47.90 -2.30
CA GLU A 331 15.10 49.01 -1.38
C GLU A 331 16.60 49.33 -1.29
N ASP A 332 17.45 48.30 -1.12
CA ASP A 332 18.91 48.44 -1.06
C ASP A 332 19.51 49.04 -2.35
N THR A 333 18.79 48.97 -3.48
CA THR A 333 19.22 49.48 -4.80
C THR A 333 18.47 50.71 -5.27
N LYS A 334 17.55 51.28 -4.46
CA LYS A 334 16.68 52.41 -4.84
C LYS A 334 17.43 53.66 -5.29
N GLY A 335 18.62 53.92 -4.73
CA GLY A 335 19.46 55.07 -5.09
C GLY A 335 19.93 55.11 -6.56
N TYR A 336 19.69 54.05 -7.35
CA TYR A 336 19.90 54.06 -8.80
C TYR A 336 18.77 54.72 -9.57
N ALA A 337 17.52 54.54 -9.14
CA ALA A 337 16.36 55.16 -9.80
C ALA A 337 16.39 56.69 -9.66
N ASP A 338 16.84 57.18 -8.50
CA ASP A 338 16.90 58.61 -8.16
C ASP A 338 18.07 59.35 -8.84
N ARG A 339 19.06 58.62 -9.41
CA ARG A 339 20.21 59.20 -10.14
C ARG A 339 20.01 59.25 -11.66
N SER A 340 18.95 58.62 -12.17
CA SER A 340 18.58 58.59 -13.59
C SER A 340 17.51 59.61 -13.97
N SER A 341 17.06 60.45 -13.04
CA SER A 341 16.29 61.69 -13.26
C SER A 341 17.19 62.88 -13.01
#